data_AF-A0A453BA17-F1
#
_entry.id   AF-A0A453BA17-F1
#
_cell.length_a   1.000
_cell.length_b   1.000
_cell.length_c   1.000
_cell.angle_alpha   90.00
_cell.angle_beta   90.00
_cell.angle_gamma   90.00
#
_symmetry.space_group_name_H-M   'P 1'
#
loop_
_entity.id
_entity.type
_entity.pdbx_description
1 polymer ?
#
loop_
_entity_poly.entity_id
_entity_poly.type
_entity_poly.pdbx_seq_one_letter_code
_entity_poly.pdbx_strand_id
1 'polypeptide(L)'
;PGEEMALVEHLKGMSLATGAQKELRSLLVVLTQLGKEDIARQVQLAGDNFEVSQMAAVKLAEDTMSTDKMDENAHTLEHYTKMLRAHQPAAGETSSWRIKALSPP
;
A
#
# COMPACT_ATOMS: atom_id res chain seq x y z
N PRO A 1 6.41 18.64 -18.60
CA PRO A 1 7.21 18.12 -17.47
C PRO A 1 6.73 18.53 -16.07
N GLY A 2 6.19 19.74 -15.85
CA GLY A 2 5.84 20.21 -14.50
C GLY A 2 4.63 19.53 -13.86
N GLU A 3 3.57 19.29 -14.63
CA GLU A 3 2.32 18.71 -14.13
C GLU A 3 2.45 17.22 -13.78
N GLU A 4 3.18 16.45 -14.60
CA GLU A 4 3.43 15.03 -14.36
C GLU A 4 4.30 14.80 -13.11
N MET A 5 5.33 15.63 -12.90
CA MET A 5 6.13 15.58 -11.66
C MET A 5 5.28 15.90 -10.43
N ALA A 6 4.40 16.91 -10.52
CA ALA A 6 3.49 17.26 -9.43
C ALA A 6 2.51 16.12 -9.08
N LEU A 7 2.06 15.35 -10.07
CA LEU A 7 1.22 14.17 -9.85
C LEU A 7 1.97 13.09 -9.06
N VAL A 8 3.22 12.79 -9.44
CA VAL A 8 4.04 11.79 -8.74
C VAL A 8 4.29 12.21 -7.29
N GLU A 9 4.63 13.47 -7.05
CA GLU A 9 4.83 14.01 -5.70
C GLU A 9 3.55 13.95 -4.86
N HIS A 10 2.41 14.28 -5.46
CA HIS A 10 1.11 14.17 -4.81
C HIS A 10 0.81 12.72 -4.39
N LEU A 11 1.00 11.75 -5.30
CA LEU A 11 0.78 10.32 -5.01
C LEU A 11 1.72 9.80 -3.91
N LYS A 12 2.98 10.25 -3.88
CA LYS A 12 3.93 9.95 -2.79
C LYS A 12 3.45 10.52 -1.46
N GLY A 13 2.91 11.74 -1.47
CA GLY A 13 2.31 12.40 -0.31
C GLY A 13 1.06 11.71 0.24
N MET A 14 0.39 10.87 -0.55
CA MET A 14 -0.75 10.06 -0.10
C MET A 14 -0.37 8.78 0.66
N SER A 15 0.93 8.51 0.85
CA SER A 15 1.37 7.38 1.69
C SER A 15 0.87 7.48 3.13
N LEU A 16 0.76 6.35 3.83
CA LEU A 16 0.28 6.33 5.21
C LEU A 16 1.24 7.11 6.11
N ALA A 17 0.80 8.27 6.60
CA ALA A 17 1.59 9.12 7.48
C ALA A 17 2.00 8.38 8.76
N THR A 18 3.16 8.71 9.32
CA THR A 18 3.66 8.06 10.55
C THR A 18 2.67 8.13 11.73
N GLY A 19 1.89 9.21 11.82
CA GLY A 19 0.80 9.33 12.80
C GLY A 19 -0.31 8.29 12.58
N ALA A 20 -0.81 8.20 11.34
CA ALA A 20 -1.81 7.22 10.95
C ALA A 20 -1.34 5.77 11.13
N GLN A 21 -0.04 5.48 10.89
CA GLN A 21 0.54 4.17 11.18
C GLN A 21 0.42 3.82 12.67
N LYS A 22 0.72 4.77 13.57
CA LYS A 22 0.61 4.56 15.02
C LYS A 22 -0.84 4.34 15.45
N GLU A 23 -1.76 5.15 14.94
CA GLU A 23 -3.19 5.03 15.23
C GLU A 23 -3.78 3.72 14.73
N LEU A 24 -3.42 3.31 13.51
CA LEU A 24 -3.83 2.03 12.93
C LEU A 24 -3.31 0.86 13.77
N ARG A 25 -2.05 0.90 14.22
CA ARG A 25 -1.48 -0.11 15.12
C ARG A 25 -2.25 -0.20 16.43
N SER A 26 -2.53 0.94 17.07
CA SER A 26 -3.30 1.00 18.32
C SER A 26 -4.70 0.44 18.15
N LEU A 27 -5.38 0.75 17.05
CA LEU A 27 -6.70 0.21 16.74
C LEU A 27 -6.66 -1.33 16.60
N LEU A 28 -5.69 -1.86 15.86
CA LEU A 28 -5.53 -3.31 15.70
C LEU A 28 -5.30 -4.00 17.06
N VAL A 29 -4.48 -3.42 17.94
CA VAL A 29 -4.25 -3.95 19.30
C VAL A 29 -5.55 -3.98 20.11
N VAL A 30 -6.32 -2.89 20.11
CA VAL A 30 -7.59 -2.81 20.85
C VAL A 30 -8.60 -3.83 20.32
N LEU A 31 -8.71 -3.99 19.00
CA LEU A 31 -9.59 -4.99 18.40
C LEU A 31 -9.21 -6.41 18.83
N THR A 32 -7.92 -6.75 18.83
CA THR A 32 -7.44 -8.05 19.32
C THR A 32 -7.74 -8.24 20.81
N GLN A 33 -7.50 -7.24 21.65
CA GLN A 33 -7.79 -7.33 23.10
C GLN A 33 -9.28 -7.53 23.40
N LEU A 34 -10.16 -7.04 22.53
CA LEU A 34 -11.61 -7.22 22.64
C LEU A 34 -12.12 -8.55 22.05
N GLY A 35 -11.23 -9.44 21.59
CA GLY A 35 -11.63 -10.69 20.91
C GLY A 35 -12.32 -10.45 19.57
N LYS A 36 -11.95 -9.36 18.86
CA LYS A 36 -12.47 -8.98 17.54
C LYS A 36 -11.44 -9.22 16.45
N GLU A 37 -10.84 -10.41 16.44
CA GLU A 37 -9.74 -10.78 15.54
C GLU A 37 -10.15 -10.73 14.06
N ASP A 38 -11.39 -11.12 13.74
CA ASP A 38 -11.89 -11.06 12.35
C ASP A 38 -11.91 -9.61 11.82
N ILE A 39 -12.37 -8.67 12.66
CA ILE A 39 -12.37 -7.24 12.32
C ILE A 39 -10.94 -6.72 12.23
N ALA A 40 -10.06 -7.11 13.17
CA ALA A 40 -8.66 -6.73 13.14
C ALA A 40 -7.95 -7.22 11.85
N ARG A 41 -8.23 -8.45 11.41
CA ARG A 41 -7.72 -9.00 10.13
C ARG A 41 -8.26 -8.23 8.93
N GLN A 42 -9.54 -7.87 8.92
CA GLN A 42 -10.13 -7.06 7.85
C GLN A 42 -9.51 -5.66 7.78
N VAL A 43 -9.30 -5.00 8.93
CA VAL A 43 -8.65 -3.68 9.01
C VAL A 43 -7.20 -3.77 8.53
N GLN A 44 -6.45 -4.79 8.96
CA GLN A 44 -5.08 -5.00 8.48
C GLN A 44 -5.04 -5.23 6.97
N LEU A 45 -5.91 -6.09 6.45
CA LEU A 45 -6.02 -6.34 5.02
C LEU A 45 -6.35 -5.07 4.22
N ALA A 46 -7.24 -4.21 4.74
CA ALA A 46 -7.56 -2.95 4.12
C ALA A 46 -6.35 -1.99 4.08
N GLY A 47 -5.60 -1.90 5.17
CA GLY A 47 -4.35 -1.12 5.22
C GLY A 47 -3.27 -1.66 4.28
N ASP A 48 -3.14 -2.99 4.19
CA ASP A 48 -2.21 -3.65 3.28
C ASP A 48 -2.57 -3.35 1.82
N ASN A 49 -3.86 -3.48 1.47
CA ASN A 49 -4.35 -3.16 0.15
C ASN A 49 -4.12 -1.69 -0.21
N PHE A 50 -4.34 -0.77 0.74
CA PHE A 50 -4.08 0.65 0.55
C PHE A 50 -2.60 0.92 0.23
N GLU A 51 -1.66 0.39 1.02
CA GLU A 51 -0.23 0.57 0.78
C GLU A 51 0.20 0.03 -0.59
N VAL A 52 -0.27 -1.16 -0.95
CA VAL A 52 0.04 -1.76 -2.26
C VAL A 52 -0.51 -0.91 -3.39
N SER A 53 -1.77 -0.47 -3.30
CA SER A 53 -2.39 0.37 -4.34
C SER A 53 -1.72 1.74 -4.46
N GLN A 54 -1.30 2.33 -3.34
CA GLN A 54 -0.57 3.60 -3.34
C GLN A 54 0.81 3.44 -3.99
N MET A 55 1.58 2.41 -3.65
CA MET A 55 2.86 2.12 -4.30
C MET A 55 2.68 1.81 -5.80
N ALA A 56 1.62 1.09 -6.16
CA ALA A 56 1.30 0.79 -7.55
C ALA A 56 1.00 2.06 -8.34
N ALA A 57 0.24 3.00 -7.77
CA ALA A 57 -0.08 4.27 -8.40
C ALA A 57 1.16 5.15 -8.59
N VAL A 58 2.04 5.23 -7.59
CA VAL A 58 3.32 5.96 -7.69
C VAL A 58 4.19 5.35 -8.80
N LYS A 59 4.38 4.03 -8.79
CA LYS A 59 5.24 3.35 -9.76
C LYS A 59 4.70 3.46 -11.19
N LEU A 60 3.38 3.32 -11.36
CA LEU A 60 2.70 3.54 -12.64
C LEU A 60 2.97 4.96 -13.17
N ALA A 61 2.82 5.98 -12.31
CA ALA A 61 3.06 7.37 -12.71
C ALA A 61 4.54 7.62 -13.06
N GLU A 62 5.49 7.09 -12.29
CA GLU A 62 6.93 7.19 -12.57
C GLU A 62 7.35 6.53 -13.90
N ASP A 63 6.84 5.32 -14.15
CA ASP A 63 7.15 4.57 -15.37
C ASP A 63 6.51 5.23 -16.62
N THR A 64 5.30 5.79 -16.47
CA THR A 64 4.61 6.51 -17.55
C THR A 64 5.32 7.83 -17.88
N MET A 65 5.82 8.54 -16.87
CA MET A 65 6.62 9.77 -17.07
C MET A 65 7.91 9.55 -17.88
N SER A 66 8.47 8.35 -17.82
CA SER A 66 9.75 8.03 -18.44
C SER A 66 9.62 7.51 -19.88
N THR A 67 8.40 7.28 -20.37
CA THR A 67 8.15 6.68 -21.69
C THR A 67 7.26 7.57 -22.56
N ASP A 68 7.69 7.84 -23.79
CA ASP A 68 6.91 8.64 -24.78
C ASP A 68 5.82 7.79 -25.48
N LYS A 69 5.71 6.50 -25.11
CA LYS A 69 4.71 5.55 -25.63
C LYS A 69 4.01 4.84 -24.47
N MET A 70 2.81 5.30 -24.13
CA MET A 70 1.92 4.57 -23.23
C MET A 70 1.38 3.31 -23.92
N ASP A 71 1.81 2.14 -23.47
CA ASP A 71 1.07 0.89 -23.68
C ASP A 71 -0.07 0.80 -22.67
N GLU A 72 -1.29 1.13 -23.09
CA GLU A 72 -2.50 1.12 -22.25
C GLU A 72 -2.83 -0.27 -21.66
N ASN A 73 -2.30 -1.36 -22.26
CA ASN A 73 -2.52 -2.72 -21.76
C ASN A 73 -1.49 -3.15 -20.72
N ALA A 74 -0.28 -2.57 -20.75
CA ALA A 74 0.79 -2.85 -19.79
C ALA A 74 0.77 -1.89 -18.59
N HIS A 75 0.37 -0.62 -18.79
CA HIS A 75 0.38 0.42 -17.77
C HIS A 75 -0.95 0.56 -17.02
N THR A 76 -1.43 -0.54 -16.44
CA THR A 76 -2.65 -0.54 -15.61
C THR A 76 -2.33 -0.64 -14.12
N LEU A 77 -3.09 0.06 -13.27
CA LEU A 77 -2.94 -0.03 -11.82
C LEU A 77 -3.06 -1.48 -11.30
N GLU A 78 -3.92 -2.29 -11.94
CA GLU A 78 -4.09 -3.71 -11.62
C GLU A 78 -2.81 -4.51 -11.89
N HIS A 79 -2.13 -4.25 -13.03
CA HIS A 79 -0.86 -4.89 -13.35
C HIS A 79 0.21 -4.57 -12.30
N TYR A 80 0.37 -3.30 -11.94
CA TYR A 80 1.33 -2.87 -10.91
C TYR A 80 0.98 -3.42 -9.52
N THR A 81 -0.31 -3.47 -9.17
CA THR A 81 -0.78 -4.07 -7.90
C THR A 81 -0.44 -5.56 -7.84
N LYS A 82 -0.69 -6.32 -8.92
CA LYS A 82 -0.33 -7.75 -8.99
C LYS A 82 1.18 -7.97 -8.92
N MET A 83 1.94 -7.17 -9.67
CA MET A 83 3.40 -7.22 -9.68
C MET A 83 3.97 -6.96 -8.28
N LEU A 84 3.52 -5.90 -7.59
CA LEU A 84 4.02 -5.57 -6.25
C LEU A 84 3.65 -6.62 -5.20
N ARG A 85 2.44 -7.20 -5.27
CA ARG A 85 2.07 -8.32 -4.37
C ARG A 85 2.94 -9.56 -4.60
N ALA A 86 3.33 -9.84 -5.84
CA ALA A 86 4.18 -10.99 -6.18
C ALA A 86 5.65 -10.79 -5.77
N HIS A 87 6.13 -9.54 -5.71
CA HIS A 87 7.52 -9.20 -5.38
C HIS A 87 7.70 -8.69 -3.95
N GLN A 88 6.63 -8.52 -3.17
CA GLN A 88 6.75 -8.16 -1.76
C GLN A 88 7.43 -9.30 -0.99
N PRO A 89 8.54 -9.03 -0.26
CA PRO A 89 9.14 -10.01 0.63
C PRO A 89 8.10 -10.46 1.66
N ALA A 90 7.95 -11.78 1.83
CA ALA A 90 7.18 -12.33 2.94
C ALA A 90 7.78 -11.84 4.27
N ALA A 91 7.08 -10.92 4.93
CA ALA A 91 7.29 -10.51 6.32
C ALA A 91 8.64 -9.83 6.72
N GLY A 92 9.54 -9.51 5.78
CA GLY A 92 10.89 -8.99 6.09
C GLY A 92 10.96 -7.50 6.45
N GLU A 93 10.16 -6.67 5.80
CA GLU A 93 10.11 -5.21 6.02
C GLU A 93 8.66 -4.79 6.29
N THR A 94 8.08 -5.33 7.36
CA THR A 94 6.69 -5.02 7.70
C THR A 94 6.57 -3.56 8.10
N SER A 95 5.75 -2.79 7.37
CA SER A 95 5.22 -1.50 7.80
C SER A 95 4.92 -1.53 9.30
N SER A 96 5.43 -0.53 10.02
CA SER A 96 5.54 -0.51 11.49
C SER A 96 4.22 -0.73 12.23
N TRP A 97 3.09 -0.63 11.53
CA TRP A 97 1.74 -0.76 12.05
C TRP A 97 1.16 -2.18 12.01
N ARG A 98 1.72 -3.11 11.21
CA ARG A 98 1.22 -4.49 11.09
C ARG A 98 1.39 -5.29 12.39
N ILE A 99 0.46 -6.21 12.63
CA ILE A 99 0.52 -7.24 13.67
C ILE A 99 0.68 -8.61 13.00
N LYS A 100 1.83 -9.26 13.21
CA LYS A 100 2.18 -10.56 12.60
C LYS A 100 1.14 -11.67 12.88
N ALA A 101 0.54 -11.67 14.08
CA ALA A 101 -0.47 -12.65 14.45
C ALA A 101 -1.79 -12.53 13.66
N LEU A 102 -2.02 -11.41 12.98
CA LEU A 102 -3.19 -11.18 12.13
C LEU A 102 -2.93 -11.50 10.66
N SER A 103 -1.69 -11.83 10.28
CA SER A 103 -1.35 -12.21 8.91
C SER A 103 -1.90 -13.61 8.58
N PRO A 104 -2.27 -13.87 7.31
CA PRO A 104 -2.59 -15.22 6.86
C PRO A 104 -1.42 -16.19 7.14
N PRO A 105 -1.71 -17.47 7.44
CA PRO A 105 -0.68 -18.50 7.61
C PRO A 105 0.11 -18.78 6.32
#